data_AF-A0A840F4M2-F1
#
_entry.id   AF-A0A840F4M2-F1
#
_cell.length_a   1.000
_cell.length_b   1.000
_cell.length_c   1.000
_cell.angle_alpha   90.00
_cell.angle_beta   90.00
_cell.angle_gamma   90.00
#
_symmetry.space_group_name_H-M   'P 1'
#
loop_
_entity.id
_entity.type
_entity.pdbx_description
1 polymer ?
#
loop_
_entity_poly.entity_id
_entity_poly.type
_entity_poly.pdbx_seq_one_letter_code
_entity_poly.pdbx_strand_id
1 'polypeptide(L)' 'MASPNERLFDDSTFVPFGETRGLPNSLGQLLAELELTTSPEPAVRAGVSRWLSLHTPSQKLARSIRRRGYGDLLKINAA' A
#
# COMPACT_ATOMS: atom_id res chain seq x y z
N MET A 1 -26.43 -7.19 31.57
CA MET A 1 -25.99 -6.32 30.47
C MET A 1 -24.59 -5.83 30.77
N ALA A 2 -23.59 -6.39 30.10
CA ALA A 2 -22.24 -5.85 30.05
C ALA A 2 -21.70 -6.20 28.66
N SER A 3 -21.61 -5.21 27.76
CA SER A 3 -21.00 -5.38 26.45
C SER A 3 -19.49 -5.44 26.65
N PRO A 4 -18.78 -6.52 26.25
CA PRO A 4 -17.33 -6.48 26.21
C PRO A 4 -16.93 -5.58 25.06
N ASN A 5 -16.44 -4.39 25.40
CA ASN A 5 -15.76 -3.49 24.49
C ASN A 5 -14.33 -4.02 24.30
N GLU A 6 -14.21 -5.21 23.72
CA GLU A 6 -12.92 -5.76 23.32
C GLU A 6 -12.59 -5.11 21.99
N ARG A 7 -11.80 -4.04 22.08
CA ARG A 7 -11.04 -3.51 20.95
C ARG A 7 -10.20 -4.67 20.42
N LEU A 8 -10.74 -5.37 19.41
CA LEU A 8 -10.02 -6.25 18.53
C LEU A 8 -8.83 -5.45 18.01
N PHE A 9 -7.67 -5.67 18.60
CA PHE A 9 -6.42 -5.47 17.89
C PHE A 9 -6.52 -6.40 16.68
N ASP A 10 -6.76 -5.81 15.51
CA ASP A 10 -6.79 -6.52 14.23
C ASP A 10 -5.36 -7.01 13.97
N ASP A 11 -5.05 -8.17 14.55
CA ASP A 11 -3.74 -8.85 14.50
C ASP A 11 -3.46 -9.47 13.12
N SER A 12 -4.15 -9.00 12.08
CA SER A 12 -4.03 -9.46 10.70
C SER A 12 -2.79 -8.90 9.98
N THR A 13 -1.87 -8.26 10.69
CA THR A 13 -0.65 -7.67 10.09
C THR A 13 0.59 -8.52 10.35
N PHE A 14 0.47 -9.65 11.06
CA PHE A 14 1.59 -10.57 11.23
C PHE A 14 1.66 -11.55 10.05
N VAL A 15 2.56 -11.30 9.10
CA VAL A 15 2.88 -12.27 8.04
C VAL A 15 4.05 -13.13 8.53
N PRO A 16 3.87 -14.43 8.77
CA PRO A 16 4.96 -15.31 9.18
C PRO A 16 6.05 -15.39 8.11
N PHE A 17 7.29 -15.64 8.55
CA PHE A 17 8.45 -15.79 7.67
C PHE A 17 8.23 -16.96 6.70
N GLY A 18 8.11 -16.68 5.40
CA GLY A 18 7.96 -17.69 4.35
C GLY A 18 6.64 -17.62 3.57
N GLU A 19 5.66 -16.83 4.01
CA GLU A 19 4.47 -16.54 3.19
C GLU A 19 4.75 -15.38 2.23
N THR A 20 4.36 -15.55 0.98
CA THR A 20 4.43 -14.52 -0.05
C THR A 20 3.67 -13.29 0.46
N ARG A 21 4.40 -12.20 0.79
CA ARG A 21 3.78 -10.93 1.18
C ARG A 21 2.69 -10.62 0.16
N GLY A 22 1.44 -10.63 0.62
CA GLY A 22 0.31 -10.28 -0.23
C GLY A 22 0.50 -8.88 -0.81
N LEU A 23 -0.09 -8.61 -1.98
CA LEU A 23 0.00 -7.31 -2.62
C LEU A 23 -0.33 -6.19 -1.60
N PRO A 24 0.43 -5.08 -1.60
CA PRO A 24 0.25 -4.02 -0.63
C PRO A 24 -1.17 -3.47 -0.70
N ASN A 25 -1.78 -3.27 0.46
CA ASN A 25 -3.16 -2.75 0.57
C ASN A 25 -3.21 -1.23 0.70
N SER A 26 -2.07 -0.58 0.94
CA SER A 26 -1.96 0.86 1.14
C SER A 26 -0.66 1.40 0.55
N LEU A 27 -0.64 2.70 0.24
CA LEU A 27 0.58 3.35 -0.22
C LEU A 27 1.68 3.27 0.85
N GLY A 28 1.36 3.40 2.14
CA GLY A 28 2.36 3.31 3.20
C GLY A 28 3.06 1.94 3.24
N GLN A 29 2.29 0.86 3.07
CA GLN A 29 2.84 -0.50 2.98
C GLN A 29 3.72 -0.65 1.72
N LEU A 30 3.25 -0.15 0.57
CA LEU A 30 4.03 -0.14 -0.67
C LEU A 30 5.35 0.61 -0.50
N LEU A 31 5.35 1.78 0.15
CA LEU A 31 6.58 2.54 0.40
C LEU A 31 7.52 1.83 1.36
N ALA A 32 7.00 1.13 2.37
CA ALA A 32 7.82 0.33 3.26
C ALA A 32 8.46 -0.86 2.51
N GLU A 33 7.71 -1.53 1.63
CA GLU A 33 8.22 -2.62 0.79
C GLU A 33 9.26 -2.16 -0.23
N LEU A 34 9.13 -0.93 -0.74
CA LEU A 34 10.09 -0.32 -1.66
C LEU A 34 11.25 0.40 -0.95
N GLU A 35 11.26 0.43 0.39
CA GLU A 35 12.23 1.18 1.21
C GLU A 35 12.23 2.70 0.90
N LEU A 36 11.08 3.25 0.51
CA LEU A 36 10.88 4.65 0.13
C LEU A 36 10.17 5.49 1.19
N THR A 37 9.95 4.97 2.39
CA THR A 37 9.23 5.65 3.49
C THR A 37 9.80 7.01 3.87
N THR A 38 11.13 7.18 3.77
CA THR A 38 11.83 8.44 4.06
C THR A 38 12.43 9.08 2.80
N SER A 39 12.08 8.57 1.62
CA SER A 39 12.60 9.06 0.35
C SER A 39 11.93 10.36 -0.09
N PRO A 40 12.63 11.23 -0.85
CA PRO A 40 12.04 12.45 -1.38
C PRO A 40 10.94 12.13 -2.40
N GLU A 41 9.98 13.05 -2.56
CA GLU A 41 8.80 12.86 -3.41
C GLU A 41 9.13 12.36 -4.83
N PRO A 42 10.16 12.87 -5.55
CA PRO A 42 10.48 12.37 -6.89
C PRO A 42 10.86 10.88 -6.90
N ALA A 43 11.58 10.41 -5.88
CA ALA A 43 11.97 9.01 -5.73
C ALA A 43 10.75 8.14 -5.39
N VAL A 44 9.86 8.63 -4.52
CA VAL A 44 8.58 7.99 -4.22
C VAL A 44 7.75 7.81 -5.48
N ARG A 45 7.59 8.87 -6.29
CA ARG A 45 6.82 8.81 -7.55
C ARG A 45 7.42 7.82 -8.54
N ALA A 46 8.74 7.85 -8.73
CA ALA A 46 9.42 6.92 -9.61
C ALA A 46 9.26 5.46 -9.17
N GLY A 47 9.41 5.19 -7.87
CA GLY A 47 9.25 3.85 -7.30
C GLY A 47 7.82 3.32 -7.40
N VAL A 48 6.82 4.14 -7.05
CA VAL A 48 5.40 3.78 -7.17
C VAL A 48 5.03 3.55 -8.64
N SER A 49 5.49 4.41 -9.56
CA SER A 49 5.23 4.24 -11.00
C SER A 49 5.83 2.94 -11.54
N ARG A 50 7.09 2.65 -11.20
CA ARG A 50 7.76 1.39 -11.58
C ARG A 50 7.06 0.17 -11.00
N TRP A 51 6.54 0.26 -9.78
CA TRP A 51 5.79 -0.84 -9.19
C TRP A 51 4.47 -1.07 -9.94
N LEU A 52 3.74 0.01 -10.27
CA LEU A 52 2.48 -0.03 -11.02
C LEU A 52 2.64 -0.52 -12.47
N SER A 53 3.82 -0.37 -13.08
CA SER A 53 4.08 -0.93 -14.41
C SER A 53 4.30 -2.45 -14.40
N LEU A 54 4.59 -3.02 -13.23
CA LEU A 54 4.86 -4.45 -13.05
C LEU A 54 3.71 -5.20 -12.35
N HIS A 55 2.84 -4.47 -11.65
CA HIS A 55 1.78 -5.05 -10.82
C HIS A 55 0.46 -4.30 -10.98
N THR A 56 -0.64 -5.04 -10.97
CA THR A 56 -1.97 -4.44 -10.89
C THR A 56 -2.31 -4.10 -9.43
N PRO A 57 -2.56 -2.83 -9.09
CA PRO A 57 -2.90 -2.46 -7.72
C PRO A 57 -4.29 -3.00 -7.34
N SER A 58 -4.44 -3.40 -6.07
CA SER A 58 -5.76 -3.69 -5.52
C SER A 58 -6.62 -2.42 -5.47
N GLN A 59 -7.96 -2.57 -5.43
CA GLN A 59 -8.87 -1.42 -5.29
C GLN A 59 -8.59 -0.59 -4.02
N LYS A 60 -8.18 -1.26 -2.93
CA LYS A 60 -7.78 -0.61 -1.68
C LYS A 60 -6.49 0.21 -1.87
N LEU A 61 -5.48 -0.37 -2.53
CA LEU A 61 -4.23 0.32 -2.83
C LEU A 61 -4.46 1.53 -3.75
N ALA A 62 -5.22 1.36 -4.83
CA ALA A 62 -5.55 2.45 -5.76
C ALA A 62 -6.27 3.61 -5.03
N ARG A 63 -7.20 3.30 -4.12
CA ARG A 63 -7.86 4.32 -3.28
C ARG A 63 -6.86 5.02 -2.35
N SER A 64 -5.92 4.29 -1.76
CA SER A 64 -4.88 4.84 -0.89
C SER A 64 -3.94 5.78 -1.66
N ILE A 65 -3.48 5.36 -2.84
CA ILE A 65 -2.64 6.13 -3.78
C ILE A 65 -3.34 7.45 -4.16
N ARG A 66 -4.63 7.39 -4.55
CA ARG A 66 -5.44 8.58 -4.85
C ARG A 66 -5.53 9.55 -3.68
N ARG A 67 -5.85 9.05 -2.47
CA ARG A 67 -6.01 9.89 -1.27
C ARG A 67 -4.72 10.61 -0.86
N ARG A 68 -3.55 10.05 -1.20
CA ARG A 68 -2.23 10.61 -0.87
C ARG A 68 -1.67 11.55 -1.95
N GLY A 69 -2.42 11.82 -3.02
CA GLY A 69 -2.02 12.77 -4.08
C GLY A 69 -1.31 12.15 -5.29
N TYR A 70 -1.15 10.83 -5.33
CA TYR A 70 -0.48 10.11 -6.41
C TYR A 70 -1.48 9.49 -7.42
N GLY A 71 -2.71 10.00 -7.46
CA GLY A 71 -3.79 9.43 -8.26
C GLY A 71 -3.58 9.53 -9.78
N ASP A 72 -2.68 10.41 -10.21
CA ASP A 72 -2.23 10.56 -11.59
C ASP A 72 -1.37 9.37 -12.06
N LEU A 73 -0.57 8.77 -11.17
CA LEU A 73 0.24 7.58 -11.47
C LEU A 73 -0.61 6.35 -11.85
N LEU A 74 -1.87 6.30 -11.39
CA LEU A 74 -2.81 5.24 -11.74
C LEU A 74 -3.41 5.41 -13.14
N LYS A 75 -3.49 6.65 -13.66
CA LYS A 75 -4.04 6.93 -14.99
C LYS A 75 -3.03 6.58 -16.08
N ILE A 76 -1.74 6.79 -15.80
CA ILE A 76 -0.64 6.54 -16.74
C ILE A 76 -0.45 5.05 -17.00
N ASN A 77 -0.67 4.20 -15.99
CA ASN A 77 -0.48 2.74 -16.09
C ASN A 77 -1.78 1.96 -16.38
N ALA A 78 -2.88 2.64 -16.68
CA ALA A 78 -4.17 2.01 -17.04
C ALA A 78 -4.44 1.99 -18.56
N ALA A 79 -3.43 2.35 -19.37
CA ALA A 79 -3.49 2.41 -20.83
C ALA A 79 -2.86 1.17 -21.47
#